data_AF-A0A534VUD4-F1
#
_entry.id   AF-A0A534VUD4-F1
#
_cell.length_a   1.000
_cell.length_b   1.000
_cell.length_c   1.000
_cell.angle_alpha   90.00
_cell.angle_beta   90.00
_cell.angle_gamma   90.00
#
_symmetry.space_group_name_H-M   'P 1'
#
loop_
_entity.id
_entity.type
_entity.pdbx_description
1 polymer ?
#
loop_
_entity_poly.entity_id
_entity_poly.type
_entity_poly.pdbx_seq_one_letter_code
_entity_poly.pdbx_strand_id
1 'polypeptide(L)'
;MTAPIVPVDLDDVRLRALERQPAAKAAPAAAKALEVLFLTQLIRAMRKTIPENDLLPRAPARDVYEGVFDGAVAASMAERDPLGIVRSIGEGALKVGSEPADTAVGTPPGRDGRAP
;
A
#
# COMPACT_ATOMS: atom_id res chain seq x y z
N MET A 1 33.12 9.31 17.76
CA MET A 1 31.99 9.95 17.05
C MET A 1 31.32 8.88 16.21
N THR A 2 30.24 8.27 16.71
CA THR A 2 29.46 7.26 15.96
C THR A 2 28.43 8.00 15.13
N ALA A 3 28.51 7.92 13.80
CA ALA A 3 27.51 8.50 12.92
C ALA A 3 26.13 7.88 13.22
N PRO A 4 25.04 8.67 13.21
CA PRO A 4 23.71 8.11 13.36
C PRO A 4 23.41 7.19 12.16
N ILE A 5 23.05 5.94 12.44
CA ILE A 5 22.52 5.03 11.43
C ILE A 5 21.10 5.53 11.14
N VAL A 6 20.94 6.29 10.06
CA VAL A 6 19.61 6.67 9.58
C VAL A 6 19.01 5.42 8.96
N PRO A 7 17.87 4.89 9.45
CA PRO A 7 17.20 3.78 8.79
C PRO A 7 16.84 4.24 7.38
N VAL A 8 17.37 3.54 6.38
CA VAL A 8 16.99 3.77 4.99
C VAL A 8 15.58 3.24 4.83
N ASP A 9 14.63 4.15 4.61
CA ASP A 9 13.29 3.79 4.20
C ASP A 9 13.33 3.30 2.75
N LEU A 10 13.13 2.00 2.57
CA LEU A 10 13.15 1.34 1.26
C LEU A 10 12.04 1.86 0.35
N ASP A 11 10.92 2.28 0.92
CA ASP A 11 9.79 2.83 0.16
C ASP A 11 10.12 4.22 -0.36
N ASP A 12 10.77 5.06 0.44
CA ASP A 12 11.24 6.40 0.02
C ASP A 12 12.28 6.29 -1.11
N VAL A 13 13.21 5.33 -1.01
CA VAL A 13 14.18 5.05 -2.08
C VAL A 13 13.46 4.63 -3.38
N ARG A 14 12.44 3.78 -3.26
CA ARG A 14 11.66 3.30 -4.41
C ARG A 14 10.81 4.43 -5.02
N LEU A 15 10.23 5.30 -4.20
CA LEU A 15 9.45 6.45 -4.63
C LEU A 15 10.31 7.42 -5.46
N ARG A 16 11.48 7.80 -4.95
CA ARG A 16 12.43 8.66 -5.67
C ARG A 16 12.91 8.04 -6.98
N ALA A 17 13.01 6.71 -7.05
CA ALA A 17 13.33 6.01 -8.29
C ALA A 17 12.18 6.05 -9.31
N LEU A 18 10.93 6.04 -8.86
CA LEU A 18 9.73 6.17 -9.70
C LEU A 18 9.56 7.59 -10.23
N GLU A 19 9.84 8.62 -9.42
CA GLU A 19 9.77 10.04 -9.82
C GLU A 19 10.71 10.39 -10.97
N ARG A 20 11.82 9.65 -11.10
CA ARG A 20 12.78 9.83 -12.21
C ARG A 20 12.32 9.19 -13.51
N GLN A 21 11.24 8.41 -13.50
CA GLN A 21 10.69 7.79 -14.71
C GLN A 21 9.77 8.78 -15.44
N PRO A 22 9.70 8.68 -16.78
CA PRO A 22 8.72 9.46 -17.54
C PRO A 22 7.30 9.17 -17.03
N ALA A 23 6.46 10.21 -16.93
CA ALA A 23 5.12 10.13 -16.33
C ALA A 23 4.25 8.98 -16.88
N ALA A 24 4.39 8.67 -18.18
CA ALA A 24 3.69 7.57 -18.84
C ALA A 24 4.04 6.17 -18.29
N LYS A 25 5.21 6.00 -17.66
CA LYS A 25 5.64 4.74 -17.01
C LYS A 25 5.48 4.79 -15.48
N ALA A 26 5.41 5.99 -14.90
CA ALA A 26 5.26 6.17 -13.46
C ALA A 26 3.92 5.62 -12.94
N ALA A 27 2.81 5.87 -13.64
CA ALA A 27 1.47 5.40 -13.24
C ALA A 27 1.35 3.86 -13.16
N PRO A 28 1.69 3.07 -14.21
CA PRO A 28 1.62 1.61 -14.12
C PRO A 28 2.61 1.02 -13.10
N ALA A 29 3.79 1.64 -12.94
CA ALA A 29 4.77 1.18 -11.95
C ALA A 29 4.31 1.44 -10.50
N ALA A 30 3.68 2.60 -10.24
CA ALA A 30 3.07 2.92 -8.96
C ALA A 30 1.86 2.02 -8.67
N ALA A 31 1.01 1.77 -9.67
CA ALA A 31 -0.13 0.87 -9.54
C ALA A 31 0.30 -0.56 -9.18
N LYS A 32 1.38 -1.05 -9.80
CA LYS A 32 1.96 -2.35 -9.47
C LYS A 32 2.53 -2.39 -8.05
N ALA A 33 3.21 -1.33 -7.61
CA ALA A 33 3.69 -1.23 -6.23
C ALA A 33 2.53 -1.25 -5.22
N LEU A 34 1.43 -0.56 -5.52
CA LEU A 34 0.21 -0.58 -4.72
C LEU A 34 -0.39 -1.99 -4.63
N GLU A 35 -0.49 -2.69 -5.76
CA GLU A 35 -1.04 -4.05 -5.78
C GLU A 35 -0.18 -5.03 -4.97
N VAL A 36 1.15 -4.94 -5.05
CA VAL A 36 2.06 -5.73 -4.21
C VAL A 36 1.82 -5.47 -2.72
N LEU A 37 1.69 -4.20 -2.33
CA LEU A 37 1.44 -3.83 -0.94
C LEU A 37 0.11 -4.41 -0.45
N PHE A 38 -0.94 -4.29 -1.28
CA PHE A 38 -2.26 -4.80 -0.94
C PHE A 38 -2.29 -6.33 -0.82
N LEU A 39 -1.71 -7.05 -1.78
CA LEU A 39 -1.57 -8.51 -1.76
C LEU A 39 -0.78 -8.97 -0.52
N THR A 40 0.28 -8.26 -0.15
CA THR A 40 1.05 -8.56 1.06
C THR A 40 0.17 -8.49 2.32
N GLN A 41 -0.65 -7.45 2.45
CA GLN A 41 -1.58 -7.33 3.58
C GLN A 41 -2.69 -8.38 3.55
N LEU A 42 -3.18 -8.72 2.35
CA LEU A 42 -4.19 -9.75 2.17
C LEU A 42 -3.67 -11.13 2.61
N ILE A 43 -2.48 -11.53 2.13
CA ILE A 43 -1.86 -12.80 2.50
C ILE A 43 -1.61 -12.85 4.02
N ARG A 44 -1.08 -11.76 4.60
CA ARG A 44 -0.91 -11.64 6.05
C ARG A 44 -2.23 -11.79 6.80
N ALA A 45 -3.32 -11.19 6.32
CA ALA A 45 -4.64 -11.30 6.93
C ALA A 45 -5.19 -12.74 6.83
N MET A 46 -5.01 -13.39 5.68
CA MET A 46 -5.35 -14.82 5.50
C MET A 46 -4.55 -15.72 6.43
N ARG A 47 -3.26 -15.46 6.64
CA ARG A 47 -2.42 -16.24 7.56
C ARG A 47 -2.94 -16.17 9.00
N LYS A 48 -3.47 -15.02 9.43
CA LYS A 48 -4.06 -14.85 10.77
C LYS A 48 -5.30 -15.71 11.01
N THR A 49 -5.92 -16.27 9.96
CA THR A 49 -7.06 -17.19 10.11
C THR A 49 -6.63 -18.64 10.33
N ILE A 50 -5.34 -18.95 10.17
CA ILE A 50 -4.78 -20.28 10.43
C ILE A 50 -4.50 -20.40 11.94
N PRO A 51 -5.13 -21.38 12.63
CA PRO A 51 -4.92 -21.56 14.06
C PRO A 51 -3.46 -21.91 14.37
N GLU A 52 -2.99 -21.42 15.51
CA GLU A 52 -1.66 -21.76 16.01
C GLU A 52 -1.69 -23.18 16.59
N ASN A 53 -0.75 -24.03 16.17
CA ASN A 53 -0.57 -25.36 16.76
C ASN A 53 0.46 -25.26 17.88
N ASP A 54 0.07 -25.59 19.11
CA ASP A 54 0.94 -25.62 20.31
C ASP A 54 2.04 -26.71 20.24
N LEU A 55 2.01 -27.58 19.23
CA LEU A 55 2.98 -28.67 19.07
C LEU A 55 4.38 -28.18 18.71
N LEU A 56 4.53 -26.97 18.16
CA LEU A 56 5.83 -26.37 17.83
C LEU A 56 5.89 -24.93 18.36
N PRO A 57 6.85 -24.58 19.24
CA PRO A 57 7.01 -23.22 19.72
C PRO A 57 7.28 -22.25 18.58
N ARG A 58 6.64 -21.08 18.60
CA ARG A 58 6.93 -19.99 17.66
C ARG A 58 8.36 -19.49 17.86
N ALA A 59 9.20 -19.60 16.83
CA ALA A 59 10.52 -18.99 16.84
C ALA A 59 10.40 -17.45 16.72
N PRO A 60 11.15 -16.65 17.49
CA PRO A 60 11.09 -15.18 17.42
C PRO A 60 11.40 -14.62 16.01
N ALA A 61 12.18 -15.33 15.21
CA ALA A 61 12.52 -14.91 13.85
C ALA A 61 11.42 -15.20 12.81
N ARG A 62 10.41 -16.01 13.16
CA ARG A 62 9.39 -16.48 12.23
C ARG A 62 8.62 -15.33 11.59
N ASP A 63 8.18 -14.36 12.39
CA ASP A 63 7.37 -13.23 11.89
C ASP A 63 8.12 -12.38 10.84
N VAL A 64 9.44 -12.25 10.98
CA VAL A 64 10.29 -11.56 10.01
C VAL A 64 10.32 -12.35 8.70
N TYR A 65 10.57 -13.66 8.76
CA TYR A 65 10.58 -14.52 7.57
C TYR A 65 9.21 -14.59 6.89
N GLU A 66 8.14 -14.68 7.67
CA GLU A 66 6.77 -14.69 7.15
C GLU A 66 6.45 -13.37 6.43
N GLY A 67 6.87 -12.23 6.99
CA GLY A 67 6.72 -10.93 6.34
C GLY A 67 7.48 -10.82 5.02
N VAL A 68 8.73 -11.27 4.98
CA VAL A 68 9.55 -11.28 3.74
C VAL A 68 8.95 -12.24 2.70
N PHE A 69 8.49 -13.41 3.14
CA PHE A 69 7.84 -14.41 2.30
C PHE A 69 6.55 -13.87 1.68
N ASP A 70 5.68 -13.24 2.49
CA ASP A 70 4.44 -12.63 2.01
C ASP A 70 4.71 -11.58 0.93
N GLY A 71 5.73 -10.74 1.14
CA GLY A 71 6.14 -9.73 0.15
C GLY A 71 6.66 -10.35 -1.16
N ALA A 72 7.47 -11.42 -1.10
CA ALA A 72 7.98 -12.09 -2.29
C ALA A 72 6.87 -12.78 -3.10
N VAL A 73 5.93 -13.45 -2.41
CA VAL A 73 4.77 -14.08 -3.05
C VAL A 73 3.88 -13.01 -3.68
N ALA A 74 3.56 -11.94 -2.96
CA ALA A 74 2.77 -10.82 -3.46
C ALA A 74 3.40 -10.16 -4.70
N ALA A 75 4.72 -9.95 -4.70
CA ALA A 75 5.46 -9.43 -5.85
C ALA A 75 5.31 -10.34 -7.08
N SER A 76 5.47 -11.65 -6.91
CA SER A 76 5.28 -12.61 -8.00
C SER A 76 3.84 -12.67 -8.50
N MET A 77 2.85 -12.51 -7.61
CA MET A 77 1.44 -12.51 -7.97
C MET A 77 1.08 -11.27 -8.80
N ALA A 78 1.55 -10.08 -8.38
CA ALA A 78 1.28 -8.82 -9.05
C ALA A 78 1.82 -8.73 -10.50
N GLU A 79 2.73 -9.61 -10.91
CA GLU A 79 3.14 -9.75 -12.32
C GLU A 79 1.97 -10.07 -13.25
N ARG A 80 0.93 -10.71 -12.72
CA ARG A 80 -0.27 -11.11 -13.48
C ARG A 80 -1.47 -10.18 -13.26
N ASP A 81 -1.31 -9.10 -12.49
CA ASP A 81 -2.38 -8.16 -12.13
C ASP A 81 -3.67 -8.87 -11.64
N PRO A 82 -3.59 -9.78 -10.64
CA PRO A 82 -4.72 -10.60 -10.23
C PRO A 82 -5.89 -9.79 -9.64
N LEU A 83 -5.64 -8.58 -9.16
CA LEU A 83 -6.68 -7.68 -8.63
C LEU A 83 -7.13 -6.64 -9.67
N GLY A 84 -6.49 -6.58 -10.85
CA GLY A 84 -6.82 -5.61 -11.90
C GLY A 84 -6.45 -4.16 -11.55
N ILE A 85 -5.61 -3.94 -10.53
CA ILE A 85 -5.21 -2.60 -10.07
C ILE A 85 -4.30 -1.94 -11.10
N VAL A 86 -3.37 -2.70 -11.69
CA VAL A 86 -2.42 -2.16 -12.68
C VAL A 86 -3.17 -1.70 -13.92
N ARG A 87 -4.09 -2.52 -14.44
CA ARG A 87 -4.90 -2.11 -15.60
C ARG A 87 -5.83 -0.95 -15.27
N SER A 88 -6.51 -0.97 -14.13
CA SER A 88 -7.55 0.03 -13.82
C SER A 88 -6.97 1.43 -13.63
N ILE A 89 -5.80 1.53 -12.98
CA ILE A 89 -5.07 2.78 -12.82
C ILE A 89 -4.31 3.13 -14.11
N GLY A 90 -3.61 2.16 -14.71
CA GLY A 90 -2.76 2.38 -15.89
C GLY A 90 -3.52 2.75 -17.16
N GLU A 91 -4.72 2.19 -17.36
CA GLU A 91 -5.60 2.48 -18.50
C GLU A 91 -6.48 3.73 -18.26
N GLY A 92 -6.34 4.40 -17.11
CA GLY A 92 -7.12 5.60 -16.78
C GLY A 92 -8.62 5.35 -16.53
N ALA A 93 -8.99 4.10 -16.23
CA ALA A 93 -10.38 3.72 -15.93
C ALA A 93 -10.88 4.32 -14.60
N LEU A 94 -9.96 4.61 -13.69
CA LEU A 94 -10.24 5.42 -12.52
C LEU A 94 -10.25 6.90 -12.92
N LYS A 95 -11.45 7.46 -13.08
CA LYS A 95 -11.66 8.91 -13.11
C LYS A 95 -11.17 9.48 -11.79
N VAL A 96 -9.95 10.00 -11.76
CA VAL A 96 -9.48 10.87 -10.70
C VAL A 96 -10.42 12.06 -10.72
N GLY A 97 -11.29 12.18 -9.71
CA GLY A 97 -12.15 13.35 -9.57
C GLY A 97 -11.26 14.59 -9.58
N SER A 98 -11.52 15.53 -10.48
CA SER A 98 -10.72 16.76 -10.58
C SER A 98 -11.01 17.75 -9.46
N GLU A 99 -11.78 17.35 -8.45
CA GLU A 99 -12.07 18.18 -7.30
C GLU A 99 -10.93 18.01 -6.28
N PRO A 100 -10.38 19.11 -5.76
CA PRO A 100 -9.32 19.05 -4.77
C PRO A 100 -9.82 18.24 -3.56
N ALA A 101 -9.02 17.27 -3.12
CA ALA A 101 -9.34 16.38 -2.00
C ALA A 101 -9.44 17.10 -0.62
N ASP A 102 -9.31 18.43 -0.61
CA ASP A 102 -9.51 19.27 0.57
C ASP A 102 -10.99 19.64 0.73
N THR A 103 -11.83 18.64 1.09
CA THR A 103 -12.98 18.99 1.92
C THR A 103 -12.48 19.12 3.34
N ALA A 104 -12.33 20.37 3.79
CA ALA A 104 -12.01 20.69 5.17
C ALA A 104 -12.92 19.90 6.11
N VAL A 105 -12.33 18.94 6.85
CA VAL A 105 -13.04 18.20 7.88
C VAL A 105 -13.46 19.21 8.95
N GLY A 106 -14.77 19.49 9.01
CA GLY A 106 -15.36 20.30 10.07
C GLY A 106 -15.81 21.70 9.65
N THR A 107 -16.86 21.80 8.84
CA THR A 107 -17.80 22.92 8.97
C THR A 107 -19.16 22.34 9.34
N PRO A 108 -19.59 22.41 10.62
CA PRO A 108 -20.94 21.99 10.96
C PRO A 108 -21.94 22.91 10.25
N PRO A 109 -23.08 22.38 9.77
CA PRO A 109 -24.08 23.19 9.08
C PRO A 109 -24.53 24.34 9.98
N GLY A 110 -24.49 25.55 9.42
CA GLY A 110 -24.94 26.76 10.07
C GLY A 110 -26.37 26.58 10.56
N ARG A 111 -26.60 26.91 11.84
CA ARG A 111 -27.96 27.00 12.38
C ARG A 111 -28.60 28.21 11.72
N ASP A 112 -29.42 27.97 10.70
CA ASP A 112 -30.31 28.98 10.14
C ASP A 112 -31.25 29.46 11.25
N GLY A 113 -30.86 30.55 11.89
CA GLY A 113 -31.72 31.32 12.76
C GLY A 113 -32.79 32.00 11.93
N ARG A 114 -33.91 31.31 11.73
CA ARG A 114 -35.14 31.92 11.23
C ARG A 114 -36.27 31.73 12.25
N ALA A 115 -36.41 32.75 13.09
CA ALA A 115 -37.68 33.30 13.55
C ALA A 115 -37.58 34.81 13.23
N PRO A 116 -38.64 35.51 12.82
CA PRO A 116 -39.95 35.53 13.46
C PRO A 116 -41.09 34.87 12.67
#